data_AF-W1QAZ5-F1
#
_entry.id   AF-W1QAZ5-F1
#
_cell.length_a   1.000
_cell.length_b   1.000
_cell.length_c   1.000
_cell.angle_alpha   90.00
_cell.angle_beta   90.00
_cell.angle_gamma   90.00
#
_symmetry.space_group_name_H-M   'P 1'
#
loop_
_entity.id
_entity.type
_entity.pdbx_description
1 polymer ?
#
loop_
_entity_poly.entity_id
_entity_poly.type
_entity_poly.pdbx_seq_one_letter_code
_entity_poly.pdbx_strand_id
1 'polypeptide(L)'
;MDATLAVPRAWQLDIQKRLSDFHVAQNKDFLCAEPPLWLQFFVVFELVFQLPLFVAAGADYWKNKCYSPKLHPYMLLYGFNASFTTLCCLVYVYFESAAHGLTTAETLNLLGVYFPTFVIPAMMTVDFASRINANISGKQHTD
;
A
#
# COMPACT_ATOMS: atom_id res chain seq x y z
N MET A 1 -7.98 4.49 7.49
CA MET A 1 -8.94 4.74 6.42
C MET A 1 -9.16 3.44 5.66
N ASP A 2 -8.10 2.79 5.16
CA ASP A 2 -8.22 1.57 4.35
C ASP A 2 -8.84 0.36 5.08
N ALA A 3 -8.70 0.27 6.41
CA ALA A 3 -9.39 -0.75 7.21
C ALA A 3 -10.92 -0.73 7.05
N THR A 4 -11.54 0.39 6.65
CA THR A 4 -12.98 0.47 6.42
C THR A 4 -13.43 -0.35 5.20
N LEU A 5 -12.50 -0.74 4.33
CA LEU A 5 -12.79 -1.59 3.16
C LEU A 5 -13.01 -3.06 3.54
N ALA A 6 -12.39 -3.52 4.64
CA ALA A 6 -12.52 -4.90 5.11
C ALA A 6 -13.44 -5.04 6.34
N VAL A 7 -13.56 -3.99 7.16
CA VAL A 7 -14.36 -4.01 8.39
C VAL A 7 -15.79 -3.55 8.13
N PRO A 8 -16.83 -4.31 8.52
CA PRO A 8 -18.22 -3.88 8.35
C PRO A 8 -18.50 -2.52 9.00
N ARG A 9 -19.33 -1.68 8.35
CA ARG A 9 -19.65 -0.32 8.80
C ARG A 9 -20.21 -0.25 10.23
N ALA A 10 -20.85 -1.31 10.72
CA ALA A 10 -21.35 -1.43 12.09
C ALA A 10 -20.24 -1.38 13.16
N TRP A 11 -19.02 -1.82 12.83
CA TRP A 11 -17.88 -1.88 13.76
C TRP A 11 -16.87 -0.75 13.54
N GLN A 12 -17.10 0.11 12.55
CA GLN A 12 -16.25 1.26 12.28
C GLN A 12 -16.52 2.37 13.28
N LEU A 13 -15.46 3.05 13.70
CA LEU A 13 -15.57 4.26 14.52
C LEU A 13 -16.18 5.40 13.70
N ASP A 14 -16.89 6.33 14.35
CA ASP A 14 -17.56 7.41 13.64
C ASP A 14 -16.59 8.35 12.91
N ILE A 15 -15.39 8.54 13.46
CA ILE A 15 -14.35 9.32 12.78
C ILE A 15 -13.82 8.61 11.54
N GLN A 16 -13.75 7.28 11.54
CA GLN A 16 -13.32 6.49 10.38
C GLN A 16 -14.36 6.59 9.25
N LYS A 17 -15.65 6.48 9.59
CA LYS A 17 -16.76 6.66 8.63
C LYS A 17 -16.69 8.03 7.99
N ARG A 18 -16.59 9.10 8.80
CA ARG A 18 -16.53 10.48 8.30
C ARG A 18 -15.35 10.73 7.37
N LEU A 19 -14.17 10.21 7.71
CA LEU A 19 -12.98 10.34 6.87
C LEU A 19 -13.12 9.56 5.55
N SER A 20 -13.65 8.35 5.61
CA SER A 20 -13.92 7.54 4.42
C SER A 20 -14.97 8.19 3.51
N ASP A 21 -16.09 8.65 4.08
CA ASP A 21 -17.15 9.35 3.35
C ASP A 21 -16.62 10.66 2.72
N PHE A 22 -15.80 11.41 3.45
CA PHE A 22 -15.15 12.63 2.94
C PHE A 22 -14.23 12.31 1.75
N HIS A 23 -13.38 11.29 1.87
CA HIS A 23 -12.47 10.90 0.80
C HIS A 23 -13.21 10.44 -0.45
N VAL A 24 -14.22 9.58 -0.29
CA VAL A 24 -15.06 9.11 -1.41
C VAL A 24 -15.75 10.30 -2.08
N ALA A 25 -16.32 11.22 -1.31
CA ALA A 25 -17.00 12.39 -1.85
C ALA A 25 -16.07 13.37 -2.57
N GLN A 26 -14.85 13.59 -2.05
CA GLN A 26 -13.88 14.51 -2.65
C GLN A 26 -13.26 13.95 -3.94
N ASN A 27 -12.90 12.67 -3.95
CA ASN A 27 -12.11 12.08 -5.05
C ASN A 27 -12.94 11.24 -6.02
N LYS A 28 -14.26 11.06 -5.77
CA LYS A 28 -15.12 10.09 -6.47
C LYS A 28 -14.50 8.69 -6.48
N ASP A 29 -13.94 8.31 -5.34
CA ASP A 29 -13.21 7.06 -5.19
C ASP A 29 -14.19 5.89 -5.12
N PHE A 30 -14.49 5.32 -6.28
CA PHE A 30 -15.40 4.18 -6.42
C PHE A 30 -14.82 2.88 -5.84
N LEU A 31 -13.48 2.74 -5.81
CA LEU A 31 -12.81 1.61 -5.16
C LEU A 31 -13.08 1.61 -3.65
N CYS A 32 -13.19 2.79 -3.04
CA CYS A 32 -13.55 2.92 -1.64
C CYS A 32 -15.06 2.86 -1.39
N ALA A 33 -15.88 3.34 -2.33
CA ALA A 33 -17.33 3.35 -2.21
C ALA A 33 -17.93 1.95 -2.28
N GLU A 34 -17.47 1.15 -3.24
CA GLU A 34 -17.96 -0.21 -3.51
C GLU A 34 -16.75 -1.14 -3.74
N PRO A 35 -16.01 -1.48 -2.66
CA PRO A 35 -14.74 -2.19 -2.81
C PRO A 35 -14.96 -3.58 -3.41
N PRO A 36 -14.31 -3.90 -4.54
CA PRO A 36 -14.41 -5.22 -5.13
C PRO A 36 -13.74 -6.27 -4.21
N LEU A 37 -14.19 -7.53 -4.30
CA LEU A 37 -13.74 -8.59 -3.39
C LEU A 37 -12.22 -8.77 -3.37
N TRP A 38 -11.56 -8.60 -4.52
CA TRP A 38 -10.11 -8.69 -4.62
C TRP A 38 -9.40 -7.61 -3.79
N LEU A 39 -9.95 -6.38 -3.76
CA LEU A 39 -9.38 -5.28 -2.99
C LEU A 39 -9.58 -5.52 -1.49
N GLN A 40 -10.77 -6.00 -1.09
CA GLN A 40 -11.04 -6.37 0.30
C GLN A 40 -10.06 -7.45 0.79
N PHE A 41 -9.76 -8.44 -0.06
CA PHE A 41 -8.78 -9.48 0.25
C PHE A 41 -7.37 -8.92 0.45
N PHE A 42 -6.91 -8.00 -0.41
CA PHE A 42 -5.62 -7.35 -0.21
C PHE A 42 -5.55 -6.52 1.07
N VAL A 43 -6.62 -5.80 1.42
CA VAL A 43 -6.69 -5.05 2.68
C VAL A 43 -6.64 -5.98 3.89
N VAL A 44 -7.30 -7.13 3.85
CA VAL A 44 -7.16 -8.15 4.92
C VAL A 44 -5.71 -8.63 5.02
N PHE A 45 -5.07 -8.90 3.88
CA PHE A 45 -3.66 -9.30 3.85
C PHE A 45 -2.75 -8.20 4.40
N GLU A 46 -3.04 -6.94 4.08
CA GLU A 46 -2.34 -5.78 4.61
C GLU A 46 -2.44 -5.73 6.13
N LEU A 47 -3.65 -5.85 6.68
CA LEU A 47 -3.90 -5.80 8.12
C LEU A 47 -3.22 -6.94 8.90
N VAL A 48 -3.16 -8.13 8.31
CA VAL A 48 -2.61 -9.33 8.96
C VAL A 48 -1.09 -9.44 8.82
N PHE A 49 -0.51 -9.04 7.68
CA PHE A 49 0.90 -9.26 7.38
C PHE A 49 1.69 -7.97 7.21
N GLN A 50 1.20 -7.02 6.43
CA GLN A 50 1.97 -5.80 6.13
C GLN A 50 2.01 -4.86 7.33
N LEU A 51 0.89 -4.64 8.01
CA LEU A 51 0.80 -3.71 9.13
C LEU A 51 1.64 -4.16 10.33
N PRO A 52 1.62 -5.44 10.76
CA PRO A 52 2.52 -5.90 11.83
C PRO A 52 4.00 -5.79 11.44
N LEU A 53 4.34 -6.09 10.18
CA LEU A 53 5.70 -5.95 9.68
C LEU A 53 6.15 -4.48 9.65
N PHE A 54 5.27 -3.56 9.26
CA PHE A 54 5.53 -2.12 9.31
C PHE A 54 5.84 -1.66 10.74
N VAL A 55 5.05 -2.09 11.72
CA VAL A 55 5.28 -1.78 13.14
C VAL A 55 6.60 -2.36 13.62
N ALA A 56 6.90 -3.63 13.30
CA ALA A 56 8.14 -4.28 13.70
C ALA A 56 9.38 -3.59 13.09
N ALA A 57 9.34 -3.27 11.79
CA ALA A 57 10.42 -2.57 11.10
C ALA A 57 10.59 -1.14 11.59
N GLY A 58 9.49 -0.43 11.85
CA GLY A 58 9.52 0.91 12.44
C GLY A 58 10.13 0.91 13.85
N ALA A 59 9.81 -0.08 14.68
CA ALA A 59 10.39 -0.23 16.01
C ALA A 59 11.90 -0.55 15.95
N ASP A 60 12.31 -1.45 15.05
CA ASP A 60 13.73 -1.77 14.82
C ASP A 60 14.52 -0.54 14.37
N TYR A 61 13.99 0.20 13.39
CA TYR A 61 14.58 1.44 12.92
C TYR A 61 14.65 2.51 14.02
N TRP A 62 13.59 2.66 14.81
CA TRP A 62 13.56 3.65 15.89
C TRP A 62 14.67 3.39 16.92
N LYS A 63 14.90 2.12 17.25
CA LYS A 63 15.90 1.66 18.23
C LYS A 63 17.32 1.74 17.69
N ASN A 64 17.56 1.23 16.48
CA ASN A 64 18.92 1.05 15.95
C ASN A 64 19.37 2.18 15.01
N LYS A 65 18.45 3.07 14.61
CA LYS A 65 18.64 4.11 13.58
C LYS A 65 19.01 3.57 12.19
N CYS A 66 18.95 2.26 12.03
CA CYS A 66 19.13 1.53 10.79
C CYS A 66 18.25 0.28 10.82
N TYR A 67 17.91 -0.25 9.64
CA TYR A 67 17.21 -1.53 9.54
C TYR A 67 18.18 -2.68 9.76
N SER A 68 17.81 -3.62 10.61
CA SER A 68 18.52 -4.87 10.78
C SER A 68 18.62 -5.63 9.45
N PRO A 69 19.79 -6.16 9.06
CA PRO A 69 19.95 -6.92 7.80
C PRO A 69 18.98 -8.10 7.65
N LYS A 70 18.54 -8.68 8.78
CA LYS A 70 17.54 -9.75 8.83
C LYS A 70 16.16 -9.32 8.35
N LEU A 71 15.84 -8.02 8.43
CA LEU A 71 14.56 -7.46 8.01
C LEU A 71 14.52 -7.12 6.51
N HIS A 72 15.66 -7.02 5.83
CA HIS A 72 15.71 -6.60 4.43
C HIS A 72 14.83 -7.45 3.49
N PRO A 73 14.81 -8.80 3.57
CA PRO A 73 13.95 -9.61 2.71
C PRO A 73 12.46 -9.37 2.96
N TYR A 74 12.07 -9.15 4.22
CA TYR A 74 10.69 -8.85 4.58
C TYR A 74 10.28 -7.47 4.08
N MET A 75 11.17 -6.47 4.20
CA MET A 75 10.91 -5.12 3.69
C MET A 75 10.85 -5.06 2.16
N LEU A 76 11.63 -5.89 1.47
CA LEU A 76 11.51 -6.08 0.02
C LEU A 76 10.14 -6.65 -0.35
N LEU A 77 9.69 -7.71 0.32
CA LEU A 77 8.39 -8.32 0.08
C LEU A 77 7.24 -7.34 0.40
N TYR A 78 7.38 -6.59 1.48
CA TYR A 78 6.44 -5.53 1.86
C TYR A 78 6.31 -4.47 0.76
N GLY A 79 7.44 -3.92 0.29
CA GLY A 79 7.45 -2.90 -0.76
C GLY A 79 6.85 -3.42 -2.05
N PHE A 80 7.18 -4.66 -2.42
CA PHE A 80 6.65 -5.30 -3.62
C PHE A 80 5.13 -5.49 -3.52
N ASN A 81 4.63 -6.04 -2.40
CA ASN A 81 3.20 -6.28 -2.24
C ASN A 81 2.38 -4.97 -2.23
N ALA A 82 2.86 -3.95 -1.52
CA ALA A 82 2.21 -2.64 -1.48
C ALA A 82 2.21 -1.95 -2.86
N SER A 83 3.33 -1.99 -3.59
CA SER A 83 3.39 -1.44 -4.95
C SER A 83 2.55 -2.25 -5.94
N PHE A 84 2.53 -3.57 -5.83
CA PHE A 84 1.71 -4.42 -6.70
C PHE A 84 0.21 -4.18 -6.49
N THR A 85 -0.26 -4.13 -5.25
CA THR A 85 -1.67 -3.87 -4.92
C THR A 85 -2.12 -2.50 -5.43
N THR A 86 -1.30 -1.47 -5.23
CA THR A 86 -1.60 -0.10 -5.71
C THR A 86 -1.51 0.01 -7.22
N LEU A 87 -0.64 -0.76 -7.88
CA LEU A 87 -0.63 -0.89 -9.34
C LEU A 87 -1.93 -1.52 -9.84
N CYS A 88 -2.45 -2.56 -9.18
CA CYS A 88 -3.76 -3.12 -9.50
C CYS A 88 -4.86 -2.05 -9.38
N CYS A 89 -4.84 -1.23 -8.32
CA CYS A 89 -5.78 -0.11 -8.18
C CYS A 89 -5.65 0.91 -9.31
N LEU A 90 -4.43 1.32 -9.68
CA LEU A 90 -4.18 2.26 -10.78
C LEU A 90 -4.71 1.73 -12.12
N VAL A 91 -4.44 0.45 -12.42
CA VAL A 91 -4.94 -0.21 -13.62
C VAL A 91 -6.47 -0.26 -13.60
N TYR A 92 -7.06 -0.64 -12.46
CA TYR A 92 -8.51 -0.72 -12.32
C TYR A 92 -9.18 0.65 -12.50
N VAL A 93 -8.63 1.71 -11.89
CA VAL A 93 -9.10 3.08 -12.09
C VAL A 93 -9.00 3.50 -13.55
N TYR A 94 -7.89 3.19 -14.23
CA TYR A 94 -7.71 3.57 -15.62
C TYR A 94 -8.75 2.95 -16.56
N PHE A 95 -9.15 1.70 -16.33
CA PHE A 95 -10.09 0.99 -17.20
C PHE A 95 -11.57 1.16 -16.80
N GLU A 96 -11.88 1.23 -15.51
CA GLU A 96 -13.28 1.17 -15.03
C GLU A 96 -13.85 2.56 -14.68
N SER A 97 -13.05 3.62 -14.61
CA SER A 97 -13.53 4.94 -14.16
C SER A 97 -14.73 5.47 -14.97
N ALA A 98 -14.72 5.27 -16.28
CA ALA A 98 -15.82 5.70 -17.16
C ALA A 98 -17.12 4.93 -16.89
N ALA A 99 -17.01 3.62 -16.59
CA ALA A 99 -18.17 2.78 -16.22
C ALA A 99 -18.77 3.22 -14.87
N HIS A 100 -17.94 3.77 -13.98
CA HIS A 100 -18.35 4.36 -12.71
C HIS A 100 -18.71 5.86 -12.80
N GLY A 101 -18.83 6.42 -14.01
CA GLY A 101 -19.35 7.78 -14.23
C GLY A 101 -18.36 8.91 -13.95
N LEU A 102 -17.05 8.61 -13.89
CA LEU A 102 -16.01 9.64 -13.75
C LEU A 102 -15.70 10.27 -15.12
N THR A 103 -15.49 11.58 -15.10
CA THR A 103 -14.91 12.29 -16.26
C THR A 103 -13.42 12.01 -16.40
N THR A 104 -12.81 12.36 -17.53
CA THR A 104 -11.36 12.24 -17.74
C THR A 104 -10.55 13.00 -16.69
N ALA A 105 -11.00 14.20 -16.31
CA ALA A 105 -10.34 15.02 -15.30
C ALA A 105 -10.41 14.40 -13.90
N GLU A 106 -11.57 13.83 -13.55
CA GLU A 106 -11.78 13.13 -12.28
C GLU A 106 -11.00 11.81 -12.22
N THR A 107 -10.92 11.09 -13.34
CA THR A 107 -10.07 9.90 -13.47
C THR A 107 -8.60 10.26 -13.23
N LEU A 108 -8.10 11.33 -13.87
CA LEU A 108 -6.72 11.77 -13.69
C LEU A 108 -6.44 12.21 -12.25
N ASN A 109 -7.40 12.88 -11.60
CA ASN A 109 -7.31 13.24 -10.20
C ASN A 109 -7.18 11.97 -9.33
N LEU A 110 -8.09 11.00 -9.50
CA LEU A 110 -8.07 9.75 -8.74
C LEU A 110 -6.76 8.98 -8.96
N LEU A 111 -6.28 8.87 -10.21
CA LEU A 111 -4.95 8.31 -10.49
C LEU A 111 -3.84 9.05 -9.75
N GLY A 112 -3.91 10.38 -9.68
CA GLY A 112 -2.98 11.23 -8.93
C GLY A 112 -3.00 10.97 -7.42
N VAL A 113 -4.13 10.57 -6.85
CA VAL A 113 -4.24 10.15 -5.44
C VAL A 113 -3.54 8.82 -5.19
N TYR A 114 -3.73 7.84 -6.08
CA TYR A 114 -3.11 6.51 -5.94
C TYR A 114 -1.63 6.48 -6.34
N PHE A 115 -1.20 7.32 -7.27
CA PHE A 115 0.15 7.25 -7.84
C PHE A 115 1.29 7.37 -6.79
N PRO A 116 1.26 8.29 -5.81
CA PRO A 116 2.26 8.34 -4.74
C PRO A 116 2.33 7.05 -3.92
N THR A 117 1.18 6.42 -3.69
CA THR A 117 1.09 5.15 -2.93
C THR A 117 1.67 3.95 -3.69
N PHE A 118 1.84 4.07 -5.01
CA PHE A 118 2.58 3.12 -5.82
C PHE A 118 4.09 3.42 -5.84
N VAL A 119 4.46 4.69 -6.06
CA VAL A 119 5.86 5.09 -6.25
C VAL A 119 6.68 4.85 -4.99
N ILE A 120 6.17 5.22 -3.82
CA ILE A 120 6.92 5.09 -2.56
C ILE A 120 7.28 3.62 -2.27
N PRO A 121 6.34 2.65 -2.28
CA PRO A 121 6.68 1.25 -2.05
C PRO A 121 7.51 0.64 -3.19
N ALA A 122 7.34 1.08 -4.44
CA ALA A 122 8.19 0.64 -5.54
C ALA A 122 9.65 1.05 -5.32
N MET A 123 9.89 2.29 -4.88
CA MET A 123 11.23 2.76 -4.50
C MET A 123 11.79 1.97 -3.32
N MET A 124 10.98 1.67 -2.29
CA MET A 124 11.40 0.82 -1.18
C MET A 124 11.82 -0.57 -1.66
N THR A 125 11.09 -1.16 -2.61
CA THR A 125 11.42 -2.47 -3.18
C THR A 125 12.81 -2.46 -3.79
N VAL A 126 13.11 -1.44 -4.60
CA VAL A 126 14.42 -1.28 -5.24
C VAL A 126 15.52 -1.06 -4.20
N ASP A 127 15.32 -0.18 -3.22
CA ASP A 127 16.30 0.10 -2.17
C ASP A 127 16.66 -1.16 -1.37
N PHE A 128 15.66 -1.92 -0.90
CA PHE A 128 15.93 -3.15 -0.15
C PHE A 128 16.53 -4.27 -1.02
N ALA A 129 16.17 -4.34 -2.31
CA ALA A 129 16.82 -5.26 -3.25
C ALA A 129 18.32 -4.95 -3.39
N SER A 130 18.67 -3.67 -3.56
CA SER A 130 20.06 -3.22 -3.63
C SER A 130 20.83 -3.53 -2.35
N ARG A 131 20.24 -3.32 -1.17
CA ARG A 131 20.86 -3.65 0.13
C ARG A 131 21.11 -5.14 0.31
N ILE A 132 20.18 -5.99 -0.12
CA ILE A 132 20.35 -7.45 -0.06
C ILE A 132 21.50 -7.87 -0.97
N ASN A 133 21.53 -7.40 -2.21
CA ASN A 133 22.60 -7.72 -3.16
C ASN A 133 23.97 -7.30 -2.64
N ALA A 134 24.08 -6.09 -2.07
CA ALA A 134 25.33 -5.62 -1.46
C ALA A 134 25.80 -6.52 -0.31
N ASN A 135 24.88 -6.97 0.56
CA ASN A 135 25.20 -7.87 1.67
C ASN A 135 25.62 -9.28 1.21
N ILE A 136 25.10 -9.76 0.07
CA ILE A 136 25.50 -11.05 -0.52
C ILE A 136 26.90 -10.93 -1.12
N SER A 137 27.16 -9.89 -1.91
CA SER A 137 28.47 -9.67 -2.53
C SER A 137 29.58 -9.43 -1.50
N GLY A 138 29.28 -8.71 -0.41
CA GLY A 138 30.24 -8.46 0.66
C GLY A 138 30.70 -9.72 1.42
N LYS A 139 29.86 -10.75 1.49
CA LYS A 139 30.22 -12.03 2.12
C LYS A 139 31.17 -12.87 1.26
N GLN A 140 31.09 -12.75 -0.07
CA GLN A 140 31.94 -13.52 -0.99
C GLN A 140 33.41 -13.07 -1.03
N HIS A 141 33.77 -11.96 -0.38
CA HIS A 141 35.16 -11.47 -0.31
C HIS A 141 35.86 -11.77 1.02
N THR A 142 35.14 -12.32 2.00
CA THR A 142 35.66 -12.61 3.35
C THR A 142 35.88 -14.10 3.62
N ASP A 143 35.55 -14.96 2.65
CA ASP A 143 35.81 -16.41 2.64
C ASP A 143 36.97 -16.72 1.68
#